data_AF-A0A9D1P1B8-F1
#
_entry.id   AF-A0A9D1P1B8-F1
#
_cell.length_a   1.000
_cell.length_b   1.000
_cell.length_c   1.000
_cell.angle_alpha   90.00
_cell.angle_beta   90.00
_cell.angle_gamma   90.00
#
_symmetry.space_group_name_H-M   'P 1'
#
loop_
_entity.id
_entity.type
_entity.pdbx_description
1 polymer ?
#
loop_
_entity_poly.entity_id
_entity_poly.type
_entity_poly.pdbx_seq_one_letter_code
_entity_poly.pdbx_strand_id
1 'polypeptide(L)'
;MKKKSAGLICMLLLVICCLFPAGEAQAAAKKLFSLVINDGFVSQTVPVYQFTSGNSTYVAAKKSLRTLPVYAGSKKVTVSIKGKTSLYKKTFKSITYKKKATLSKNTTLKYTLKTRKGKKETFTVKLTRPSMPKITSLTVPSTFTTGGSRRLTVKVRTSAGVAVKATYKVKNSKGKVVYSKTLGTRKSCIYTAFWNGKPSAKNAAGLPTSQYIPAGNYKVTAYLKYTVGGKSKTISKTVKLKVKSGQSQTSSSGSSQNNTALGTKNWSWKVGLTGDDTLDYLAETICQQVLTNGMSETERARALYTWCGKNLTYRSGAPKLTGSGKNYMDISSSQAKEAIAAYGKQADSLIASGKAAVNVKDNYFKSSGLQKTKINWGKAAFVKRYGDCLIMSLTYETLCRHAGLTVDIVENDGSAGHHFWNVVRIGGSYYYADVNQFTESWKSGNANYGFFLRGTRYCYQYGLYSTVKQNSKYKIAKSVSAADCPGI
;
A
#
# COMPACT_ATOMS: atom_id res chain seq x y z
N MET A 1 -76.93 -6.77 -55.89
CA MET A 1 -76.41 -6.94 -57.26
C MET A 1 -74.89 -6.81 -57.27
N LYS A 2 -74.22 -7.77 -57.92
CA LYS A 2 -72.82 -7.79 -58.40
C LYS A 2 -71.71 -7.75 -57.33
N LYS A 3 -71.12 -8.91 -56.98
CA LYS A 3 -69.92 -9.59 -57.60
C LYS A 3 -68.69 -9.25 -56.73
N LYS A 4 -67.82 -10.15 -56.27
CA LYS A 4 -67.42 -11.50 -56.70
C LYS A 4 -66.56 -12.18 -55.60
N SER A 5 -66.94 -13.42 -55.25
CA SER A 5 -66.12 -14.64 -55.15
C SER A 5 -64.66 -14.59 -54.67
N ALA A 6 -64.45 -15.21 -53.49
CA ALA A 6 -63.74 -16.47 -53.24
C ALA A 6 -62.40 -16.79 -53.96
N GLY A 7 -61.43 -17.23 -53.14
CA GLY A 7 -60.21 -17.97 -53.50
C GLY A 7 -59.25 -18.00 -52.30
N LEU A 8 -59.45 -18.85 -51.30
CA LEU A 8 -58.84 -20.19 -51.17
C LEU A 8 -57.31 -20.20 -51.38
N ILE A 9 -56.54 -20.10 -50.29
CA ILE A 9 -55.32 -20.91 -50.12
C ILE A 9 -55.32 -21.52 -48.71
N CYS A 10 -55.41 -22.83 -48.76
CA CYS A 10 -55.35 -23.79 -47.68
C CYS A 10 -53.93 -23.91 -47.09
N MET A 11 -53.87 -24.27 -45.81
CA MET A 11 -52.81 -25.05 -45.13
C MET A 11 -51.34 -24.84 -45.56
N LEU A 12 -50.57 -24.22 -44.65
CA LEU A 12 -49.54 -24.98 -43.92
C LEU A 12 -49.14 -24.22 -42.64
N LEU A 13 -49.72 -24.63 -41.51
CA LEU A 13 -49.09 -24.42 -40.21
C LEU A 13 -47.70 -25.08 -40.25
N LEU A 14 -46.64 -24.30 -40.42
CA LEU A 14 -45.32 -24.68 -39.94
C LEU A 14 -44.92 -23.70 -38.86
N VAL A 15 -45.62 -23.86 -37.75
CA VAL A 15 -45.09 -23.63 -36.41
C VAL A 15 -43.78 -24.40 -36.33
N ILE A 16 -42.66 -23.76 -36.70
CA ILE A 16 -41.34 -24.16 -36.20
C ILE A 16 -41.28 -23.64 -34.76
N CYS A 17 -42.13 -24.24 -33.93
CA CYS A 17 -41.81 -24.45 -32.54
C CYS A 17 -40.42 -25.06 -32.53
N CYS A 18 -39.54 -24.45 -31.75
CA CYS A 18 -38.26 -25.00 -31.41
C CYS A 18 -38.47 -26.37 -30.72
N LEU A 19 -38.65 -27.43 -31.51
CA LEU A 19 -38.54 -28.81 -31.07
C LEU A 19 -37.05 -29.07 -30.80
N PHE A 20 -36.55 -28.48 -29.71
CA PHE A 20 -35.39 -29.03 -29.03
C PHE A 20 -35.95 -30.14 -28.14
N PRO A 21 -35.64 -31.42 -28.41
CA PRO A 21 -36.10 -32.49 -27.54
C PRO A 21 -35.68 -32.20 -26.09
N ALA A 22 -36.63 -32.34 -25.18
CA ALA A 22 -36.49 -32.08 -23.75
C ALA A 22 -35.53 -33.05 -23.01
N GLY A 23 -34.76 -33.86 -23.74
CA GLY A 23 -33.76 -34.77 -23.20
C GLY A 23 -32.46 -34.68 -23.97
N GLU A 24 -31.64 -33.65 -23.74
CA GLU A 24 -30.21 -33.74 -24.05
C GLU A 24 -29.53 -34.55 -22.94
N ALA A 25 -29.87 -35.84 -22.83
CA ALA A 25 -29.10 -36.77 -22.01
C ALA A 25 -27.69 -36.85 -22.63
N GLN A 26 -26.68 -36.55 -21.80
CA GLN A 26 -25.28 -36.47 -22.18
C GLN A 26 -24.70 -37.81 -22.70
N ALA A 27 -25.50 -38.88 -22.70
CA ALA A 27 -25.12 -40.27 -22.95
C ALA A 27 -24.80 -40.63 -24.41
N ALA A 28 -25.11 -39.82 -25.43
CA ALA A 28 -24.84 -40.16 -26.84
C ALA A 28 -24.24 -39.03 -27.71
N ALA A 29 -23.61 -38.01 -27.11
CA ALA A 29 -23.03 -36.90 -27.88
C ALA A 29 -21.60 -37.22 -28.37
N LYS A 30 -21.42 -37.39 -29.69
CA LYS A 30 -20.09 -37.65 -30.29
C LYS A 30 -19.50 -36.38 -30.87
N LYS A 31 -18.31 -35.97 -30.43
CA LYS A 31 -17.65 -34.73 -30.86
C LYS A 31 -17.20 -34.83 -32.33
N LEU A 32 -17.49 -33.79 -33.11
CA LEU A 32 -17.10 -33.69 -34.53
C LEU A 32 -15.90 -32.78 -34.74
N PHE A 33 -15.96 -31.56 -34.21
CA PHE A 33 -14.90 -30.54 -34.33
C PHE A 33 -15.16 -29.42 -33.32
N SER A 34 -14.32 -28.40 -33.34
CA SER A 34 -14.52 -27.16 -32.59
C SER A 34 -14.49 -25.94 -33.51
N LEU A 35 -15.46 -25.05 -33.34
CA LEU A 35 -15.43 -23.72 -33.95
C LEU A 35 -14.56 -22.81 -33.08
N VAL A 36 -13.75 -21.96 -33.71
CA VAL A 36 -13.05 -20.87 -33.02
C VAL A 36 -13.61 -19.56 -33.57
N ILE A 37 -14.31 -18.83 -32.71
CA ILE A 37 -14.92 -17.53 -33.02
C ILE A 37 -14.10 -16.46 -32.32
N ASN A 38 -13.50 -15.56 -33.10
CA ASN A 38 -12.64 -14.49 -32.62
C ASN A 38 -13.20 -13.13 -33.03
N ASP A 39 -13.54 -12.29 -32.04
CA ASP A 39 -14.11 -10.95 -32.22
C ASP A 39 -13.06 -9.82 -32.17
N GLY A 40 -11.77 -10.17 -32.17
CA GLY A 40 -10.63 -9.26 -32.02
C GLY A 40 -10.25 -8.99 -30.56
N PHE A 41 -11.17 -9.23 -29.61
CA PHE A 41 -10.90 -9.11 -28.18
C PHE A 41 -10.67 -10.50 -27.56
N VAL A 42 -11.59 -11.43 -27.80
CA VAL A 42 -11.58 -12.78 -27.25
C VAL A 42 -11.79 -13.84 -28.34
N SER A 43 -11.12 -14.97 -28.17
CA SER A 43 -11.30 -16.17 -28.98
C SER A 43 -12.05 -17.20 -28.14
N GLN A 44 -13.23 -17.60 -28.60
CA GLN A 44 -14.08 -18.57 -27.92
C GLN A 44 -14.17 -19.86 -28.74
N THR A 45 -13.92 -20.99 -28.09
CA THR A 45 -13.97 -22.32 -28.70
C THR A 45 -15.32 -22.97 -28.42
N VAL A 46 -16.05 -23.34 -29.47
CA VAL A 46 -17.37 -23.98 -29.38
C VAL A 46 -17.29 -25.40 -29.92
N PRO A 47 -17.34 -26.42 -29.05
CA PRO A 47 -17.42 -27.80 -29.48
C PRO A 47 -18.76 -28.07 -30.20
N VAL A 48 -18.67 -28.80 -31.31
CA VAL A 48 -19.82 -29.23 -32.11
C VAL A 48 -19.89 -30.76 -32.05
N TYR A 49 -21.10 -31.26 -31.84
CA TYR A 49 -21.38 -32.68 -31.65
C TYR A 49 -22.43 -33.15 -32.64
N GLN A 50 -22.37 -34.45 -32.93
CA GLN A 50 -23.49 -35.20 -33.46
C GLN A 50 -24.24 -35.80 -32.27
N PHE A 51 -25.55 -35.59 -32.24
CA PHE A 51 -26.47 -36.12 -31.25
C PHE A 51 -27.38 -37.15 -31.91
N THR A 52 -27.82 -38.12 -31.13
CA THR A 52 -28.83 -39.10 -31.52
C THR A 52 -30.07 -38.90 -30.65
N SER A 53 -31.25 -38.85 -31.27
CA SER A 53 -32.54 -38.73 -30.61
C SER A 53 -33.51 -39.70 -31.29
N GLY A 54 -33.83 -40.80 -30.63
CA GLY A 54 -34.53 -41.94 -31.26
C GLY A 54 -33.75 -42.45 -32.48
N ASN A 55 -34.45 -42.64 -33.61
CA ASN A 55 -33.86 -43.11 -34.87
C ASN A 55 -33.21 -41.99 -35.71
N SER A 56 -33.15 -40.75 -35.21
CA SER A 56 -32.63 -39.60 -35.94
C SER A 56 -31.31 -39.10 -35.36
N THR A 57 -30.43 -38.63 -36.24
CA THR A 57 -29.20 -37.92 -35.85
C THR A 57 -29.27 -36.46 -36.29
N TYR A 58 -28.67 -35.58 -35.49
CA TYR A 58 -28.57 -34.17 -35.81
C TYR A 58 -27.26 -33.58 -35.30
N VAL A 59 -26.81 -32.49 -35.91
CA VAL A 59 -25.60 -31.77 -35.51
C VAL A 59 -25.96 -30.49 -34.79
N ALA A 60 -25.33 -30.24 -33.65
CA ALA A 60 -25.48 -28.98 -32.94
C ALA A 60 -24.22 -28.60 -32.16
N ALA A 61 -24.05 -27.30 -31.93
CA ALA A 61 -23.08 -26.81 -30.94
C ALA A 61 -23.51 -27.21 -29.53
N LYS A 62 -22.53 -27.32 -28.61
CA LYS A 62 -22.78 -27.52 -27.17
C LYS A 62 -23.87 -26.56 -26.69
N LYS A 63 -24.91 -27.07 -26.02
CA LYS A 63 -26.12 -26.31 -25.62
C LYS A 63 -25.80 -24.95 -25.00
N SER A 64 -24.90 -24.93 -24.01
CA SER A 64 -24.49 -23.71 -23.29
C SER A 64 -23.73 -22.68 -24.13
N LEU A 65 -23.31 -23.04 -25.35
CA LEU A 65 -22.52 -22.22 -26.27
C LEU A 65 -23.22 -22.01 -27.62
N ARG A 66 -24.51 -22.35 -27.74
CA ARG A 66 -25.33 -22.04 -28.93
C ARG A 66 -25.58 -20.54 -29.07
N THR A 67 -25.62 -19.84 -27.94
CA THR A 67 -25.67 -18.37 -27.87
C THR A 67 -24.41 -17.89 -27.17
N LEU A 68 -23.62 -17.09 -27.88
CA LEU A 68 -22.34 -16.59 -27.38
C LEU A 68 -22.35 -15.07 -27.26
N PRO A 69 -21.98 -14.52 -26.09
CA PRO A 69 -21.70 -13.10 -25.99
C PRO A 69 -20.41 -12.77 -26.76
N VAL A 70 -20.44 -11.67 -27.50
CA VAL A 70 -19.24 -11.06 -28.11
C VAL A 70 -18.95 -9.73 -27.42
N TYR A 71 -17.72 -9.25 -27.59
CA TYR A 71 -17.30 -7.97 -27.03
C TYR A 71 -18.13 -6.82 -27.64
N ALA A 72 -18.71 -5.98 -26.77
CA ALA A 72 -19.57 -4.87 -27.16
C ALA A 72 -18.94 -3.91 -28.19
N GLY A 73 -17.61 -3.71 -28.11
CA GLY A 73 -16.87 -2.83 -29.03
C GLY A 73 -16.53 -3.46 -30.38
N SER A 74 -16.73 -4.77 -30.55
CA SER A 74 -16.40 -5.45 -31.80
C SER A 74 -17.42 -5.14 -32.89
N LYS A 75 -16.91 -4.93 -34.11
CA LYS A 75 -17.73 -4.68 -35.31
C LYS A 75 -17.83 -5.90 -36.22
N LYS A 76 -16.88 -6.84 -36.11
CA LYS A 76 -16.78 -8.04 -36.96
C LYS A 76 -16.27 -9.22 -36.13
N VAL A 77 -16.50 -10.44 -36.62
CA VAL A 77 -15.90 -11.68 -36.11
C VAL A 77 -15.22 -12.44 -37.24
N THR A 78 -14.19 -13.20 -36.87
CA THR A 78 -13.56 -14.22 -37.69
C THR A 78 -13.92 -15.59 -37.15
N VAL A 79 -14.13 -16.56 -38.04
CA VAL A 79 -14.54 -17.92 -37.72
C VAL A 79 -13.56 -18.89 -38.37
N SER A 80 -13.13 -19.90 -37.61
CA SER A 80 -12.33 -21.01 -38.12
C SER A 80 -12.76 -22.33 -37.47
N ILE A 81 -12.32 -23.45 -38.04
CA ILE A 81 -12.64 -24.81 -37.58
C ILE A 81 -11.35 -25.51 -37.20
N LYS A 82 -11.31 -26.14 -36.02
CA LYS A 82 -10.18 -26.93 -35.53
C LYS A 82 -10.62 -28.29 -35.00
N GLY A 83 -9.67 -29.22 -34.92
CA GLY A 83 -9.85 -30.50 -34.23
C GLY A 83 -10.92 -31.39 -34.84
N LYS A 84 -10.93 -31.54 -36.18
CA LYS A 84 -11.82 -32.47 -36.90
C LYS A 84 -11.51 -33.91 -36.47
N THR A 85 -12.49 -34.58 -35.88
CA THR A 85 -12.35 -35.96 -35.40
C THR A 85 -12.44 -36.96 -36.55
N SER A 86 -12.01 -38.21 -36.29
CA SER A 86 -12.18 -39.31 -37.24
C SER A 86 -13.64 -39.53 -37.62
N LEU A 87 -14.57 -39.34 -36.66
CA LEU A 87 -16.01 -39.38 -36.93
C LEU A 87 -16.43 -38.33 -37.96
N TYR A 88 -15.99 -37.07 -37.81
CA TYR A 88 -16.28 -36.04 -38.80
C TYR A 88 -15.80 -36.45 -40.20
N LYS A 89 -14.56 -36.94 -40.32
CA LYS A 89 -13.95 -37.33 -41.61
C LYS A 89 -14.68 -38.52 -42.27
N LYS A 90 -15.19 -39.45 -41.46
CA LYS A 90 -15.99 -40.61 -41.92
C LYS A 90 -17.38 -40.19 -42.39
N THR A 91 -18.08 -39.35 -41.62
CA THR A 91 -19.50 -39.02 -41.85
C THR A 91 -19.70 -37.88 -42.86
N PHE A 92 -18.86 -36.85 -42.83
CA PHE A 92 -19.06 -35.61 -43.58
C PHE A 92 -17.96 -35.36 -44.62
N LYS A 93 -18.38 -34.95 -45.83
CA LYS A 93 -17.47 -34.58 -46.93
C LYS A 93 -16.94 -33.16 -46.75
N SER A 94 -17.78 -32.22 -46.34
CA SER A 94 -17.41 -30.80 -46.23
C SER A 94 -18.28 -30.05 -45.23
N ILE A 95 -17.81 -28.85 -44.86
CA ILE A 95 -18.54 -27.87 -44.08
C ILE A 95 -18.39 -26.49 -44.73
N THR A 96 -19.51 -25.81 -44.94
CA THR A 96 -19.59 -24.47 -45.51
C THR A 96 -19.99 -23.47 -44.43
N TYR A 97 -19.27 -22.35 -44.35
CA TYR A 97 -19.49 -21.28 -43.37
C TYR A 97 -18.84 -19.97 -43.82
N LYS A 98 -19.31 -18.84 -43.29
CA LYS A 98 -18.72 -17.52 -43.54
C LYS A 98 -17.51 -17.31 -42.64
N LYS A 99 -16.31 -17.14 -43.21
CA LYS A 99 -15.06 -16.92 -42.46
C LYS A 99 -15.03 -15.59 -41.69
N LYS A 100 -15.73 -14.56 -42.19
CA LYS A 100 -15.82 -13.23 -41.57
C LYS A 100 -17.28 -12.75 -41.56
N ALA A 101 -17.78 -12.25 -40.45
CA ALA A 101 -19.14 -11.71 -40.35
C ALA A 101 -19.16 -10.35 -39.64
N THR A 102 -20.00 -9.43 -40.13
CA THR A 102 -20.28 -8.15 -39.46
C THR A 102 -21.24 -8.40 -38.28
N LEU A 103 -20.99 -7.74 -37.16
CA LEU A 103 -21.78 -7.87 -35.95
C LEU A 103 -22.86 -6.80 -35.87
N SER A 104 -24.10 -7.23 -35.65
CA SER A 104 -25.23 -6.42 -35.20
C SER A 104 -25.57 -6.74 -33.74
N LYS A 105 -26.73 -6.31 -33.21
CA LYS A 105 -27.17 -6.67 -31.85
C LYS A 105 -27.29 -8.20 -31.69
N ASN A 106 -27.84 -8.87 -32.70
CA ASN A 106 -27.96 -10.31 -32.78
C ASN A 106 -27.49 -10.77 -34.17
N THR A 107 -26.46 -11.61 -34.21
CA THR A 107 -25.91 -12.13 -35.47
C THR A 107 -25.96 -13.65 -35.45
N THR A 108 -26.64 -14.26 -36.41
CA THR A 108 -26.73 -15.72 -36.52
C THR A 108 -25.71 -16.22 -37.53
N LEU A 109 -24.78 -17.06 -37.08
CA LEU A 109 -23.85 -17.78 -37.96
C LEU A 109 -24.47 -19.12 -38.34
N LYS A 110 -24.70 -19.33 -39.64
CA LYS A 110 -25.21 -20.60 -40.19
C LYS A 110 -24.05 -21.43 -40.72
N TYR A 111 -24.09 -22.73 -40.42
CA TYR A 111 -23.14 -23.73 -40.88
C TYR A 111 -23.89 -24.83 -41.61
N THR A 112 -23.33 -25.32 -42.70
CA THR A 112 -23.92 -26.41 -43.49
C THR A 112 -22.89 -27.51 -43.70
N LEU A 113 -23.14 -28.69 -43.15
CA LEU A 113 -22.37 -29.89 -43.39
C LEU A 113 -23.01 -30.68 -44.52
N LYS A 114 -22.19 -31.23 -45.42
CA LYS A 114 -22.64 -32.17 -46.45
C LYS A 114 -22.13 -33.56 -46.08
N THR A 115 -23.02 -34.51 -45.88
CA THR A 115 -22.66 -35.91 -45.66
C THR A 115 -22.03 -36.49 -46.93
N ARG A 116 -21.34 -37.63 -46.82
CA ARG A 116 -20.79 -38.31 -48.01
C ARG A 116 -21.87 -38.78 -48.99
N LYS A 117 -23.09 -39.06 -48.50
CA LYS A 117 -24.28 -39.42 -49.29
C LYS A 117 -25.05 -38.19 -49.86
N GLY A 118 -24.48 -36.99 -49.77
CA GLY A 118 -25.07 -35.78 -50.35
C GLY A 118 -26.12 -35.05 -49.51
N LYS A 119 -26.64 -35.66 -48.43
CA LYS A 119 -27.57 -35.02 -47.48
C LYS A 119 -26.92 -33.81 -46.80
N LYS A 120 -27.70 -32.74 -46.60
CA LYS A 120 -27.25 -31.52 -45.90
C LYS A 120 -27.77 -31.51 -44.47
N GLU A 121 -26.89 -31.16 -43.55
CA GLU A 121 -27.23 -30.88 -42.16
C GLU A 121 -26.82 -29.46 -41.81
N THR A 122 -27.66 -28.74 -41.08
CA THR A 122 -27.39 -27.35 -40.73
C THR A 122 -27.52 -27.11 -39.25
N PHE A 123 -26.64 -26.27 -38.72
CA PHE A 123 -26.76 -25.77 -37.36
C PHE A 123 -26.37 -24.30 -37.31
N THR A 124 -26.78 -23.63 -36.24
CA THR A 124 -26.50 -22.21 -36.04
C THR A 124 -25.82 -21.94 -34.72
N VAL A 125 -25.01 -20.89 -34.70
CA VAL A 125 -24.51 -20.26 -33.47
C VAL A 125 -24.94 -18.80 -33.48
N LYS A 126 -25.69 -18.39 -32.46
CA LYS A 126 -26.15 -17.01 -32.29
C LYS A 126 -25.09 -16.22 -31.51
N LEU A 127 -24.74 -15.04 -32.01
CA LEU A 127 -23.86 -14.09 -31.35
C LEU A 127 -24.68 -12.93 -30.82
N THR A 128 -24.51 -12.60 -29.54
CA THR A 128 -25.17 -11.47 -28.89
C THR A 128 -24.17 -10.38 -28.59
N ARG A 129 -24.35 -9.21 -29.21
CA ARG A 129 -23.52 -8.03 -28.97
C ARG A 129 -24.27 -7.02 -28.10
N PRO A 130 -23.87 -6.84 -26.84
CA PRO A 130 -24.53 -5.87 -25.97
C PRO A 130 -24.08 -4.44 -26.29
N SER A 131 -24.82 -3.46 -25.78
CA SER A 131 -24.37 -2.07 -25.76
C SER A 131 -23.11 -1.92 -24.90
N MET A 132 -22.21 -1.02 -25.32
CA MET A 132 -20.96 -0.78 -24.58
C MET A 132 -21.27 -0.26 -23.18
N PRO A 133 -20.79 -0.91 -22.10
CA PRO A 133 -21.02 -0.42 -20.75
C PRO A 133 -20.39 0.96 -20.51
N LYS A 134 -21.10 1.86 -19.84
CA LYS A 134 -20.63 3.23 -19.55
C LYS A 134 -20.94 3.62 -18.10
N ILE A 135 -20.05 4.42 -17.52
CA ILE A 135 -20.33 5.18 -16.29
C ILE A 135 -20.87 6.54 -16.73
N THR A 136 -22.18 6.73 -16.65
CA THR A 136 -22.82 7.97 -17.09
C THR A 136 -22.54 9.10 -16.09
N SER A 137 -22.68 8.83 -14.79
CA SER A 137 -22.29 9.77 -13.73
C SER A 137 -21.54 9.10 -12.58
N LEU A 138 -20.63 9.87 -11.99
CA LEU A 138 -19.99 9.59 -10.70
C LEU A 138 -20.12 10.87 -9.87
N THR A 139 -20.92 10.82 -8.81
CA THR A 139 -21.25 11.97 -7.98
C THR A 139 -20.69 11.75 -6.57
N VAL A 140 -19.86 12.70 -6.14
CA VAL A 140 -19.34 12.86 -4.77
C VAL A 140 -19.32 14.35 -4.46
N PRO A 141 -19.46 14.78 -3.19
CA PRO A 141 -19.24 16.18 -2.81
C PRO A 141 -17.78 16.58 -3.07
N SER A 142 -17.56 17.87 -3.35
CA SER A 142 -16.23 18.43 -3.60
C SER A 142 -15.34 18.40 -2.35
N THR A 143 -15.95 18.48 -1.17
CA THR A 143 -15.29 18.41 0.15
C THR A 143 -15.93 17.35 1.06
N PHE A 144 -15.11 16.72 1.90
CA PHE A 144 -15.56 15.76 2.91
C PHE A 144 -14.75 15.89 4.19
N THR A 145 -15.42 15.93 5.34
CA THR A 145 -14.78 15.97 6.65
C THR A 145 -14.85 14.59 7.30
N THR A 146 -13.71 14.04 7.70
CA THR A 146 -13.64 12.75 8.40
C THR A 146 -13.93 12.91 9.90
N GLY A 147 -14.45 11.87 10.55
CA GLY A 147 -14.73 11.89 12.00
C GLY A 147 -16.22 11.94 12.37
N GLY A 148 -16.55 11.29 13.50
CA GLY A 148 -17.93 11.15 14.01
C GLY A 148 -18.79 10.19 13.17
N SER A 149 -20.11 10.47 13.11
CA SER A 149 -21.11 9.72 12.32
C SER A 149 -21.13 10.11 10.83
N ARG A 150 -20.23 10.98 10.38
CA ARG A 150 -20.22 11.55 9.02
C ARG A 150 -19.86 10.51 7.97
N ARG A 151 -20.56 10.55 6.82
CA ARG A 151 -20.35 9.62 5.70
C ARG A 151 -20.33 10.36 4.36
N LEU A 152 -19.32 10.09 3.55
CA LEU A 152 -19.28 10.45 2.14
C LEU A 152 -20.28 9.59 1.37
N THR A 153 -21.21 10.22 0.66
CA THR A 153 -22.07 9.52 -0.29
C THR A 153 -21.40 9.46 -1.67
N VAL A 154 -21.28 8.25 -2.21
CA VAL A 154 -20.77 7.99 -3.56
C VAL A 154 -21.88 7.40 -4.40
N LYS A 155 -22.31 8.13 -5.44
CA LYS A 155 -23.31 7.64 -6.41
C LYS A 155 -22.65 7.34 -7.75
N VAL A 156 -22.87 6.13 -8.27
CA VAL A 156 -22.35 5.69 -9.57
C VAL A 156 -23.53 5.27 -10.45
N ARG A 157 -23.82 6.02 -11.51
CA ARG A 157 -24.84 5.66 -12.50
C ARG A 157 -24.19 4.95 -13.67
N THR A 158 -24.79 3.82 -14.06
CA THR A 158 -24.27 2.97 -15.13
C THR A 158 -25.32 2.73 -16.21
N SER A 159 -24.86 2.56 -17.44
CA SER A 159 -25.67 2.09 -18.56
C SER A 159 -24.95 0.91 -19.22
N ALA A 160 -25.56 -0.27 -19.20
CA ALA A 160 -24.99 -1.50 -19.73
C ALA A 160 -26.10 -2.51 -20.08
N GLY A 161 -26.05 -3.06 -21.29
CA GLY A 161 -26.95 -4.15 -21.71
C GLY A 161 -26.65 -5.51 -21.06
N VAL A 162 -25.52 -5.62 -20.36
CA VAL A 162 -25.03 -6.82 -19.67
C VAL A 162 -24.59 -6.48 -18.26
N ALA A 163 -24.61 -7.49 -17.38
CA ALA A 163 -24.22 -7.28 -16.00
C ALA A 163 -22.72 -6.98 -15.92
N VAL A 164 -22.36 -5.90 -15.24
CA VAL A 164 -20.97 -5.46 -15.07
C VAL A 164 -20.65 -5.33 -13.59
N LYS A 165 -19.44 -5.74 -13.21
CA LYS A 165 -18.99 -5.62 -11.81
C LYS A 165 -18.52 -4.19 -11.57
N ALA A 166 -19.21 -3.49 -10.68
CA ALA A 166 -18.88 -2.12 -10.31
C ALA A 166 -18.04 -2.08 -9.03
N THR A 167 -17.05 -1.20 -9.01
CA THR A 167 -16.18 -0.93 -7.86
C THR A 167 -15.84 0.55 -7.86
N TYR A 168 -15.68 1.17 -6.70
CA TYR A 168 -15.02 2.47 -6.65
C TYR A 168 -13.81 2.41 -5.72
N LYS A 169 -12.84 3.27 -6.01
CA LYS A 169 -11.61 3.42 -5.24
C LYS A 169 -11.38 4.87 -4.92
N VAL A 170 -10.86 5.14 -3.73
CA VAL A 170 -10.34 6.45 -3.34
C VAL A 170 -8.82 6.36 -3.40
N LYS A 171 -8.18 7.32 -4.07
CA LYS A 171 -6.74 7.40 -4.24
C LYS A 171 -6.21 8.71 -3.66
N ASN A 172 -5.06 8.66 -3.00
CA ASN A 172 -4.37 9.87 -2.53
C ASN A 172 -3.69 10.62 -3.68
N SER A 173 -3.07 11.77 -3.38
CA SER A 173 -2.32 12.59 -4.34
C SER A 173 -1.20 11.81 -5.05
N LYS A 174 -0.58 10.84 -4.38
CA LYS A 174 0.45 9.93 -4.92
C LYS A 174 -0.13 8.79 -5.77
N GLY A 175 -1.44 8.77 -6.03
CA GLY A 175 -2.12 7.74 -6.82
C GLY A 175 -2.34 6.40 -6.11
N LYS A 176 -1.90 6.25 -4.85
CA LYS A 176 -2.09 5.02 -4.07
C LYS A 176 -3.54 4.88 -3.60
N VAL A 177 -4.10 3.68 -3.72
CA VAL A 177 -5.48 3.37 -3.31
C VAL A 177 -5.54 3.32 -1.78
N VAL A 178 -6.33 4.21 -1.17
CA VAL A 178 -6.59 4.24 0.28
C VAL A 178 -7.84 3.46 0.66
N TYR A 179 -8.82 3.40 -0.23
CA TYR A 179 -10.08 2.71 0.00
C TYR A 179 -10.58 2.09 -1.30
N SER A 180 -11.22 0.93 -1.20
CA SER A 180 -11.84 0.24 -2.32
C SER A 180 -13.11 -0.47 -1.86
N LYS A 181 -14.21 -0.31 -2.60
CA LYS A 181 -15.47 -1.01 -2.32
C LYS A 181 -16.08 -1.55 -3.60
N THR A 182 -16.38 -2.84 -3.60
CA THR A 182 -17.20 -3.48 -4.64
C THR A 182 -18.66 -3.15 -4.38
N LEU A 183 -19.35 -2.65 -5.42
CA LEU A 183 -20.75 -2.24 -5.36
C LEU A 183 -21.72 -3.36 -5.80
N GLY A 184 -21.18 -4.38 -6.48
CA GLY A 184 -21.91 -5.55 -6.97
C GLY A 184 -21.82 -5.71 -8.48
N THR A 185 -22.58 -6.66 -9.02
CA THR A 185 -22.61 -6.97 -10.46
C THR A 185 -24.06 -6.89 -10.95
N ARG A 186 -24.40 -5.86 -11.74
CA ARG A 186 -25.77 -5.64 -12.23
C ARG A 186 -25.75 -5.06 -13.64
N LYS A 187 -26.87 -5.20 -14.35
CA LYS A 187 -27.18 -4.42 -15.57
C LYS A 187 -27.61 -3.01 -15.14
N SER A 188 -27.49 -2.04 -16.04
CA SER A 188 -27.86 -0.61 -15.88
C SER A 188 -28.53 -0.25 -14.55
N CYS A 189 -27.77 0.34 -13.63
CA CYS A 189 -28.31 0.76 -12.33
C CYS A 189 -27.58 1.97 -11.76
N ILE A 190 -28.16 2.51 -10.69
CA ILE A 190 -27.53 3.51 -9.83
C ILE A 190 -27.07 2.80 -8.56
N TYR A 191 -25.77 2.83 -8.30
CA TYR A 191 -25.22 2.39 -7.04
C TYR A 191 -25.09 3.59 -6.10
N THR A 192 -25.57 3.44 -4.87
CA THR A 192 -25.31 4.38 -3.78
C THR A 192 -24.50 3.66 -2.71
N ALA A 193 -23.37 4.23 -2.32
CA ALA A 193 -22.53 3.71 -1.25
C ALA A 193 -22.11 4.82 -0.30
N PHE A 194 -21.87 4.43 0.95
CA PHE A 194 -21.43 5.34 2.00
C PHE A 194 -20.05 4.94 2.50
N TRP A 195 -19.16 5.93 2.58
CA TRP A 195 -17.82 5.74 3.11
C TRP A 195 -17.57 6.71 4.27
N ASN A 196 -17.12 6.20 5.41
CA ASN A 196 -16.85 6.99 6.60
C ASN A 196 -15.46 7.66 6.59
N GLY A 197 -14.67 7.50 5.52
CA GLY A 197 -13.31 8.02 5.47
C GLY A 197 -12.25 7.09 6.03
N LYS A 198 -12.58 5.84 6.43
CA LYS A 198 -11.57 4.88 6.88
C LYS A 198 -10.95 4.08 5.73
N PRO A 199 -9.64 3.81 5.72
CA PRO A 199 -9.01 2.98 4.71
C PRO A 199 -9.59 1.56 4.62
N SER A 200 -9.40 0.90 3.48
CA SER A 200 -9.73 -0.54 3.33
C SER A 200 -8.58 -1.42 3.82
N ALA A 201 -8.86 -2.65 4.29
CA ALA A 201 -7.87 -3.60 4.82
C ALA A 201 -6.62 -3.82 3.96
N LYS A 202 -6.77 -3.85 2.63
CA LYS A 202 -5.67 -4.03 1.68
C LYS A 202 -5.37 -2.75 0.90
N ASN A 203 -5.35 -1.60 1.59
CA ASN A 203 -5.07 -0.34 0.93
C ASN A 203 -3.58 -0.21 0.58
N ALA A 204 -3.30 0.24 -0.64
CA ALA A 204 -1.94 0.38 -1.18
C ALA A 204 -1.17 1.56 -0.56
N ALA A 205 -1.85 2.41 0.21
CA ALA A 205 -1.24 3.52 0.92
C ALA A 205 -0.70 3.13 2.31
N GLY A 206 -0.94 1.89 2.77
CA GLY A 206 -0.48 1.40 4.08
C GLY A 206 -1.15 2.10 5.26
N LEU A 207 -2.30 2.74 5.07
CA LEU A 207 -2.99 3.47 6.12
C LEU A 207 -3.75 2.51 7.06
N PRO A 208 -3.77 2.74 8.38
CA PRO A 208 -4.52 1.89 9.31
C PRO A 208 -6.03 1.93 9.04
N THR A 209 -6.70 0.76 9.06
CA THR A 209 -8.15 0.67 8.84
C THR A 209 -9.00 1.19 10.00
N SER A 210 -8.42 1.29 11.19
CA SER A 210 -9.07 1.81 12.39
C SER A 210 -9.19 3.33 12.37
N GLN A 211 -8.30 4.01 11.66
CA GLN A 211 -8.20 5.47 11.60
C GLN A 211 -8.90 6.05 10.37
N TYR A 212 -9.16 7.37 10.41
CA TYR A 212 -9.61 8.09 9.23
C TYR A 212 -8.43 8.43 8.32
N ILE A 213 -8.69 8.54 7.02
CA ILE A 213 -7.69 9.05 6.09
C ILE A 213 -7.31 10.51 6.44
N PRO A 214 -6.04 10.91 6.25
CA PRO A 214 -5.61 12.29 6.50
C PRO A 214 -6.36 13.33 5.67
N ALA A 215 -6.31 14.58 6.14
CA ALA A 215 -6.72 15.72 5.33
C ALA A 215 -5.83 15.83 4.08
N GLY A 216 -6.41 16.28 2.97
CA GLY A 216 -5.67 16.46 1.72
C GLY A 216 -6.51 16.25 0.48
N ASN A 217 -5.85 16.20 -0.68
CA ASN A 217 -6.50 16.03 -1.97
C ASN A 217 -6.50 14.56 -2.40
N TYR A 218 -7.68 14.10 -2.78
CA TYR A 218 -7.95 12.72 -3.19
C TYR A 218 -8.67 12.68 -4.53
N LYS A 219 -8.63 11.50 -5.16
CA LYS A 219 -9.38 11.18 -6.37
C LYS A 219 -10.28 9.98 -6.10
N VAL A 220 -11.58 10.12 -6.36
CA VAL A 220 -12.53 9.00 -6.34
C VAL A 220 -12.68 8.49 -7.77
N THR A 221 -12.40 7.23 -8.01
CA THR A 221 -12.52 6.59 -9.33
C THR A 221 -13.48 5.42 -9.26
N ALA A 222 -14.54 5.46 -10.05
CA ALA A 222 -15.42 4.32 -10.30
C ALA A 222 -14.88 3.49 -11.47
N TYR A 223 -15.06 2.18 -11.37
CA TYR A 223 -14.60 1.17 -12.32
C TYR A 223 -15.76 0.22 -12.63
N LEU A 224 -15.97 -0.08 -13.91
CA LEU A 224 -16.81 -1.17 -14.39
C LEU A 224 -15.92 -2.22 -15.04
N LYS A 225 -15.93 -3.44 -14.49
CA LYS A 225 -15.29 -4.60 -15.10
C LYS A 225 -16.33 -5.35 -15.93
N TYR A 226 -16.11 -5.37 -17.24
CA TYR A 226 -16.92 -6.07 -18.22
C TYR A 226 -16.16 -7.30 -18.73
N THR A 227 -16.73 -8.49 -18.56
CA THR A 227 -16.09 -9.77 -18.91
C THR A 227 -16.83 -10.44 -20.06
N VAL A 228 -16.09 -10.93 -21.06
CA VAL A 228 -16.58 -11.74 -22.18
C VAL A 228 -15.59 -12.85 -22.47
N GLY A 229 -16.06 -14.10 -22.55
CA GLY A 229 -15.22 -15.26 -22.91
C GLY A 229 -13.96 -15.42 -22.04
N GLY A 230 -14.03 -15.07 -20.76
CA GLY A 230 -12.90 -15.12 -19.83
C GLY A 230 -11.97 -13.90 -19.86
N LYS A 231 -12.04 -13.05 -20.88
CA LYS A 231 -11.30 -11.78 -20.93
C LYS A 231 -12.10 -10.63 -20.34
N SER A 232 -11.43 -9.69 -19.69
CA SER A 232 -12.06 -8.55 -19.03
C SER A 232 -11.55 -7.22 -19.55
N LYS A 233 -12.43 -6.23 -19.67
CA LYS A 233 -12.08 -4.83 -19.92
C LYS A 233 -12.61 -3.96 -18.79
N THR A 234 -11.85 -2.93 -18.45
CA THR A 234 -12.22 -1.98 -17.38
C THR A 234 -12.54 -0.62 -17.99
N ILE A 235 -13.67 -0.05 -17.61
CA ILE A 235 -14.05 1.34 -17.90
C ILE A 235 -13.97 2.13 -16.59
N SER A 236 -13.45 3.35 -16.61
CA SER A 236 -13.33 4.16 -15.41
C SER A 236 -13.76 5.62 -15.59
N LYS A 237 -14.25 6.22 -14.51
CA LYS A 237 -14.54 7.67 -14.41
C LYS A 237 -14.00 8.18 -13.07
N THR A 238 -13.34 9.33 -13.08
CA THR A 238 -12.65 9.89 -11.91
C THR A 238 -13.16 11.30 -11.60
N VAL A 239 -13.29 11.61 -10.30
CA VAL A 239 -13.64 12.92 -9.75
C VAL A 239 -12.69 13.29 -8.61
N LYS A 240 -12.49 14.58 -8.36
CA LYS A 240 -11.63 15.09 -7.27
C LYS A 240 -12.43 15.17 -5.96
N LEU A 241 -11.74 15.04 -4.83
CA LEU A 241 -12.30 15.13 -3.48
C LEU A 241 -11.27 15.80 -2.55
N LYS A 242 -11.64 16.87 -1.86
CA LYS A 242 -10.83 17.48 -0.80
C LYS A 242 -11.29 16.97 0.56
N VAL A 243 -10.38 16.40 1.34
CA VAL A 243 -10.66 15.82 2.65
C VAL A 243 -10.16 16.76 3.74
N LYS A 244 -10.98 17.02 4.76
CA LYS A 244 -10.65 17.79 5.96
C LYS A 244 -10.68 16.85 7.19
N SER A 245 -9.84 17.09 8.18
CA SER A 245 -9.90 16.37 9.46
C SER A 245 -10.95 17.00 10.37
N GLY A 246 -11.86 16.20 10.92
CA GLY A 246 -12.87 16.66 11.87
C GLY A 246 -12.53 16.45 13.35
N GLN A 247 -11.29 16.05 13.67
CA GLN A 247 -10.80 16.04 15.05
C GLN A 247 -10.10 17.36 15.34
N SER A 248 -10.67 18.14 16.25
CA SER A 248 -10.00 19.26 16.91
C SER A 248 -8.77 18.73 17.64
N GLN A 249 -7.59 19.32 17.42
CA GLN A 249 -6.45 19.11 18.29
C GLN A 249 -6.75 19.83 19.61
N THR A 250 -7.23 19.08 20.61
CA THR A 250 -7.20 19.54 22.00
C THR A 250 -5.83 19.20 22.56
N SER A 251 -5.04 20.25 22.78
CA SER A 251 -3.83 20.22 23.60
C SER A 251 -4.24 19.98 25.06
N SER A 252 -3.81 18.87 25.65
CA SER A 252 -3.72 18.74 27.10
C SER A 252 -2.58 17.78 27.46
N SER A 253 -1.62 18.35 28.18
CA SER A 253 -0.59 17.70 28.97
C SER A 253 -1.11 16.53 29.81
N GLY A 254 -0.48 15.36 29.70
CA GLY A 254 -0.82 14.21 30.55
C GLY A 254 -0.43 12.84 29.96
N SER A 255 0.86 12.52 30.09
CA SER A 255 1.51 11.19 29.99
C SER A 255 0.61 9.94 29.88
N SER A 256 0.58 9.31 28.69
CA SER A 256 0.66 7.85 28.52
C SER A 256 0.86 7.51 27.04
N GLN A 257 2.10 7.19 26.64
CA GLN A 257 2.44 6.76 25.28
C GLN A 257 2.11 5.27 25.12
N ASN A 258 0.98 4.97 24.48
CA ASN A 258 0.70 3.62 24.00
C ASN A 258 1.36 3.41 22.62
N ASN A 259 2.32 2.47 22.59
CA ASN A 259 3.03 2.02 21.39
C ASN A 259 2.06 1.63 20.27
N THR A 260 1.95 2.50 19.26
CA THR A 260 1.40 2.18 17.96
C THR A 260 2.59 2.05 17.00
N ALA A 261 2.55 1.10 16.06
CA ALA A 261 3.63 0.87 15.10
C ALA A 261 4.13 2.21 14.51
N LEU A 262 5.44 2.46 14.64
CA LEU A 262 6.08 3.70 14.17
C LEU A 262 5.71 3.95 12.71
N GLY A 263 5.14 5.13 12.43
CA GLY A 263 4.93 5.53 11.04
C GLY A 263 6.29 5.69 10.37
N THR A 264 6.46 5.19 9.14
CA THR A 264 7.71 5.38 8.41
C THR A 264 7.91 6.88 8.10
N LYS A 265 8.74 7.57 8.90
CA LYS A 265 9.22 8.91 8.54
C LYS A 265 10.36 8.76 7.54
N ASN A 266 10.15 9.26 6.33
CA ASN A 266 11.18 9.35 5.32
C ASN A 266 12.01 10.61 5.58
N TRP A 267 12.98 10.48 6.48
CA TRP A 267 13.93 11.54 6.81
C TRP A 267 14.64 12.06 5.56
N SER A 268 14.91 13.36 5.51
CA SER A 268 15.71 13.99 4.45
C SER A 268 17.20 13.71 4.59
N TRP A 269 17.62 13.14 5.72
CA TRP A 269 18.98 12.72 6.02
C TRP A 269 19.11 11.20 6.06
N LYS A 270 20.36 10.74 5.99
CA LYS A 270 20.71 9.32 6.17
C LYS A 270 20.73 8.97 7.66
N VAL A 271 20.04 7.91 8.05
CA VAL A 271 19.94 7.45 9.45
C VAL A 271 21.15 6.58 9.81
N GLY A 272 21.80 6.85 10.94
CA GLY A 272 22.80 5.97 11.54
C GLY A 272 22.17 5.05 12.57
N LEU A 273 22.16 3.75 12.28
CA LEU A 273 21.57 2.70 13.12
C LEU A 273 22.63 2.02 14.00
N THR A 274 22.22 1.57 15.19
CA THR A 274 23.05 0.78 16.10
C THR A 274 23.13 -0.69 15.68
N GLY A 275 22.13 -1.19 14.95
CA GLY A 275 22.01 -2.59 14.55
C GLY A 275 21.24 -3.45 15.56
N ASP A 276 20.64 -2.85 16.59
CA ASP A 276 19.71 -3.50 17.50
C ASP A 276 18.30 -2.91 17.33
N ASP A 277 17.37 -3.74 16.85
CA ASP A 277 16.01 -3.31 16.51
C ASP A 277 15.29 -2.60 17.66
N THR A 278 15.48 -3.04 18.90
CA THR A 278 14.81 -2.45 20.06
C THR A 278 15.40 -1.08 20.39
N LEU A 279 16.72 -0.96 20.43
CA LEU A 279 17.38 0.32 20.71
C LEU A 279 17.08 1.35 19.61
N ASP A 280 17.17 0.93 18.35
CA ASP A 280 16.89 1.78 17.20
C ASP A 280 15.40 2.17 17.14
N TYR A 281 14.47 1.26 17.48
CA TYR A 281 13.04 1.57 17.61
C TYR A 281 12.78 2.64 18.68
N LEU A 282 13.42 2.52 19.85
CA LEU A 282 13.27 3.48 20.94
C LEU A 282 13.80 4.86 20.54
N ALA A 283 14.99 4.92 19.92
CA ALA A 283 15.59 6.15 19.44
C ALA A 283 14.73 6.82 18.36
N GLU A 284 14.29 6.05 17.34
CA GLU A 284 13.41 6.56 16.29
C GLU A 284 12.08 7.08 16.85
N THR A 285 11.53 6.41 17.87
CA THR A 285 10.30 6.86 18.53
C THR A 285 10.44 8.27 19.08
N ILE A 286 11.58 8.58 19.69
CA ILE A 286 11.87 9.92 20.20
C ILE A 286 12.14 10.89 19.06
N CYS A 287 12.98 10.52 18.08
CA CYS A 287 13.26 11.36 16.92
C CYS A 287 11.98 11.78 16.18
N GLN A 288 10.99 10.89 16.02
CA GLN A 288 9.73 11.25 15.37
C GLN A 288 8.87 12.23 16.17
N GLN A 289 8.99 12.23 17.50
CA GLN A 289 8.28 13.16 18.39
C GLN A 289 8.89 14.57 18.36
N VAL A 290 10.21 14.66 18.23
CA VAL A 290 10.93 15.93 18.42
C VAL A 290 11.49 16.52 17.13
N LEU A 291 11.65 15.74 16.06
CA LEU A 291 12.29 16.19 14.82
C LEU A 291 11.33 16.30 13.64
N THR A 292 11.67 17.18 12.69
CA THR A 292 11.00 17.33 11.39
C THR A 292 12.02 17.47 10.26
N ASN A 293 11.62 17.16 9.01
CA ASN A 293 12.51 17.21 7.84
C ASN A 293 13.04 18.62 7.51
N GLY A 294 12.41 19.67 8.04
CA GLY A 294 12.81 21.06 7.81
C GLY A 294 13.92 21.55 8.76
N MET A 295 14.28 20.77 9.78
CA MET A 295 15.29 21.17 10.76
C MET A 295 16.71 21.02 10.20
N SER A 296 17.54 22.04 10.42
CA SER A 296 18.99 22.04 10.22
C SER A 296 19.71 21.03 11.12
N GLU A 297 21.00 20.80 10.89
CA GLU A 297 21.84 19.99 11.80
C GLU A 297 21.85 20.54 13.23
N THR A 298 22.00 21.85 13.38
CA THR A 298 22.00 22.54 14.68
C THR A 298 20.66 22.41 15.39
N GLU A 299 19.53 22.61 14.70
CA GLU A 299 18.20 22.48 15.29
C GLU A 299 17.90 21.03 15.72
N ARG A 300 18.34 20.04 14.92
CA ARG A 300 18.23 18.63 15.30
C ARG A 300 19.05 18.31 16.55
N ALA A 301 20.32 18.71 16.58
CA ALA A 301 21.19 18.50 17.74
C ALA A 301 20.59 19.14 19.00
N ARG A 302 20.10 20.39 18.87
CA ARG A 302 19.50 21.13 19.98
C ARG A 302 18.23 20.47 20.49
N ALA A 303 17.30 20.11 19.61
CA ALA A 303 16.03 19.48 20.00
C ALA A 303 16.26 18.18 20.78
N LEU A 304 17.25 17.38 20.36
CA LEU A 304 17.65 16.16 21.06
C LEU A 304 18.36 16.44 22.39
N TYR A 305 19.23 17.45 22.43
CA TYR A 305 19.92 17.86 23.64
C TYR A 305 18.93 18.33 24.72
N THR A 306 17.99 19.18 24.33
CA THR A 306 16.88 19.62 25.17
C THR A 306 16.00 18.45 25.61
N TRP A 307 15.70 17.51 24.71
CA TRP A 307 14.90 16.33 25.08
C TRP A 307 15.62 15.49 26.13
N CYS A 308 16.91 15.17 25.94
CA CYS A 308 17.71 14.44 26.91
C CYS A 308 17.70 15.14 28.27
N GLY A 309 17.99 16.44 28.27
CA GLY A 309 18.06 17.23 29.49
C GLY A 309 16.75 17.35 30.27
N LYS A 310 15.61 17.45 29.58
CA LYS A 310 14.28 17.53 30.21
C LYS A 310 13.74 16.19 30.70
N ASN A 311 14.19 15.10 30.07
CA ASN A 311 13.55 13.80 30.24
C ASN A 311 14.43 12.76 30.92
N LEU A 312 15.74 12.93 30.96
CA LEU A 312 16.65 12.03 31.66
C LEU A 312 16.96 12.58 33.06
N THR A 313 17.21 11.68 33.99
CA THR A 313 17.67 12.02 35.34
C THR A 313 19.07 11.47 35.56
N TYR A 314 20.02 12.33 35.94
CA TYR A 314 21.34 11.83 36.37
C TYR A 314 21.21 11.00 37.64
N ARG A 315 21.73 9.77 37.59
CA ARG A 315 21.82 8.81 38.72
C ARG A 315 23.01 7.89 38.48
N SER A 316 23.82 7.66 39.52
CA SER A 316 24.94 6.71 39.44
C SER A 316 24.47 5.30 39.05
N GLY A 317 25.15 4.72 38.06
CA GLY A 317 24.92 3.37 37.57
C GLY A 317 23.79 3.23 36.56
N ALA A 318 23.71 2.02 35.99
CA ALA A 318 22.77 1.74 34.92
C ALA A 318 21.35 1.43 35.39
N PRO A 319 20.32 1.88 34.66
CA PRO A 319 18.96 1.43 34.91
C PRO A 319 18.82 -0.07 34.69
N LYS A 320 18.05 -0.72 35.58
CA LYS A 320 17.62 -2.09 35.37
C LYS A 320 16.32 -2.10 34.57
N LEU A 321 16.28 -2.88 33.48
CA LEU A 321 15.06 -3.08 32.69
C LEU A 321 13.98 -3.83 33.49
N THR A 322 14.43 -4.72 34.39
CA THR A 322 13.58 -5.44 35.35
C THR A 322 13.61 -4.74 36.71
N GLY A 323 12.46 -4.67 37.38
CA GLY A 323 12.33 -4.04 38.70
C GLY A 323 11.26 -2.96 38.77
N SER A 324 11.00 -2.50 40.00
CA SER A 324 9.99 -1.48 40.31
C SER A 324 10.34 -0.11 39.74
N GLY A 325 9.33 0.74 39.57
CA GLY A 325 9.46 2.11 39.06
C GLY A 325 8.87 2.30 37.65
N LYS A 326 8.62 3.57 37.30
CA LYS A 326 7.93 3.97 36.08
C LYS A 326 8.71 3.58 34.82
N ASN A 327 8.03 2.91 33.89
CA ASN A 327 8.49 2.75 32.51
C ASN A 327 7.85 3.84 31.66
N TYR A 328 8.67 4.60 30.95
CA TYR A 328 8.26 5.66 30.04
C TYR A 328 8.04 5.15 28.62
N MET A 329 8.62 4.00 28.29
CA MET A 329 8.45 3.31 27.01
C MET A 329 8.31 1.82 27.28
N ASP A 330 7.39 1.17 26.58
CA ASP A 330 7.17 -0.27 26.71
C ASP A 330 7.96 -1.03 25.64
N ILE A 331 8.62 -2.11 26.05
CA ILE A 331 9.36 -3.04 25.18
C ILE A 331 8.97 -4.50 25.43
N SER A 332 8.03 -4.74 26.34
CA SER A 332 7.76 -6.06 26.93
C SER A 332 6.43 -6.65 26.47
N SER A 333 5.41 -5.82 26.23
CA SER A 333 4.11 -6.28 25.73
C SER A 333 4.23 -6.91 24.34
N SER A 334 3.24 -7.74 23.99
CA SER A 334 3.14 -8.33 22.66
C SER A 334 3.09 -7.25 21.57
N GLN A 335 2.37 -6.15 21.80
CA GLN A 335 2.27 -5.02 20.88
C GLN A 335 3.62 -4.32 20.71
N ALA A 336 4.37 -4.12 21.79
CA ALA A 336 5.70 -3.53 21.72
C ALA A 336 6.69 -4.43 20.95
N LYS A 337 6.68 -5.74 21.23
CA LYS A 337 7.50 -6.73 20.51
C LYS A 337 7.18 -6.77 19.01
N GLU A 338 5.90 -6.73 18.65
CA GLU A 338 5.46 -6.65 17.25
C GLU A 338 5.92 -5.34 16.57
N ALA A 339 5.81 -4.20 17.27
CA ALA A 339 6.24 -2.90 16.76
C ALA A 339 7.77 -2.85 16.55
N ILE A 340 8.54 -3.40 17.49
CA ILE A 340 10.00 -3.53 17.38
C ILE A 340 10.37 -4.40 16.18
N ALA A 341 9.76 -5.58 16.04
CA ALA A 341 10.02 -6.48 14.91
C ALA A 341 9.59 -5.87 13.56
N ALA A 342 8.51 -5.09 13.52
CA ALA A 342 8.11 -4.34 12.33
C ALA A 342 9.11 -3.24 11.98
N TYR A 343 9.67 -2.56 12.98
CA TYR A 343 10.70 -1.57 12.79
C TYR A 343 12.02 -2.18 12.31
N GLY A 344 12.44 -3.35 12.82
CA GLY A 344 13.60 -4.07 12.30
C GLY A 344 13.50 -4.32 10.78
N LYS A 345 12.34 -4.79 10.31
CA LYS A 345 12.08 -4.95 8.86
C LYS A 345 12.13 -3.63 8.09
N GLN A 346 11.71 -2.52 8.72
CA GLN A 346 11.83 -1.20 8.11
C GLN A 346 13.31 -0.75 8.06
N ALA A 347 14.07 -0.97 9.13
CA ALA A 347 15.49 -0.67 9.20
C ALA A 347 16.26 -1.42 8.10
N ASP A 348 15.98 -2.71 7.90
CA ASP A 348 16.54 -3.51 6.80
C ASP A 348 16.24 -2.89 5.42
N SER A 349 15.00 -2.43 5.21
CA SER A 349 14.61 -1.78 3.95
C SER A 349 15.30 -0.42 3.75
N LEU A 350 15.53 0.34 4.83
CA LEU A 350 16.26 1.60 4.79
C LEU A 350 17.75 1.38 4.49
N ILE A 351 18.34 0.32 5.06
CA ILE A 351 19.72 -0.09 4.77
C ILE A 351 19.82 -0.51 3.29
N ALA A 352 18.94 -1.39 2.81
CA ALA A 352 18.93 -1.88 1.43
C ALA A 352 18.72 -0.76 0.39
N SER A 353 18.01 0.31 0.76
CA SER A 353 17.79 1.48 -0.10
C SER A 353 18.86 2.58 0.05
N GLY A 354 19.88 2.37 0.89
CA GLY A 354 20.96 3.33 1.14
C GLY A 354 20.58 4.53 2.02
N LYS A 355 19.34 4.57 2.54
CA LYS A 355 18.81 5.63 3.41
C LYS A 355 19.18 5.49 4.87
N ALA A 356 19.62 4.31 5.28
CA ALA A 356 20.26 4.09 6.57
C ALA A 356 21.60 3.39 6.36
N ALA A 357 22.47 3.48 7.37
CA ALA A 357 23.64 2.63 7.48
C ALA A 357 23.76 2.14 8.92
N VAL A 358 24.10 0.87 9.08
CA VAL A 358 24.57 0.34 10.36
C VAL A 358 26.00 0.82 10.51
N ASN A 359 26.21 1.83 11.35
CA ASN A 359 27.56 2.35 11.56
C ASN A 359 28.15 1.77 12.85
N VAL A 360 28.75 0.59 12.71
CA VAL A 360 29.54 -0.08 13.77
C VAL A 360 31.02 0.35 13.79
N LYS A 361 31.49 1.17 12.82
CA LYS A 361 32.93 1.35 12.59
C LYS A 361 33.59 2.52 13.32
N ASP A 362 32.87 3.60 13.66
CA ASP A 362 33.47 4.87 14.14
C ASP A 362 33.01 5.31 15.52
N ASN A 363 32.81 4.35 16.40
CA ASN A 363 32.07 4.57 17.62
C ASN A 363 32.80 3.87 18.77
N TYR A 364 32.69 4.36 20.00
CA TYR A 364 33.38 3.93 21.23
C TYR A 364 33.22 2.42 21.62
N PHE A 365 32.75 1.59 20.68
CA PHE A 365 32.30 0.21 20.80
C PHE A 365 33.10 -0.81 20.00
N LYS A 366 34.20 -0.41 19.34
CA LYS A 366 34.87 -1.29 18.36
C LYS A 366 35.61 -2.51 18.94
N SER A 367 35.86 -2.59 20.25
CA SER A 367 36.85 -3.58 20.75
C SER A 367 36.65 -4.11 22.17
N SER A 368 35.43 -4.15 22.73
CA SER A 368 35.24 -4.83 24.03
C SER A 368 34.00 -5.70 24.02
N GLY A 369 34.04 -6.85 24.70
CA GLY A 369 32.90 -7.74 24.95
C GLY A 369 31.72 -7.09 25.70
N LEU A 370 31.70 -5.76 25.79
CA LEU A 370 30.70 -4.91 26.44
C LEU A 370 29.63 -4.37 25.48
N GLN A 371 29.66 -4.70 24.17
CA GLN A 371 28.67 -4.23 23.20
C GLN A 371 27.23 -4.54 23.64
N LYS A 372 26.98 -5.78 24.08
CA LYS A 372 25.66 -6.23 24.58
C LYS A 372 25.24 -5.47 25.84
N THR A 373 26.17 -5.23 26.76
CA THR A 373 25.94 -4.49 28.00
C THR A 373 25.53 -3.04 27.71
N LYS A 374 26.23 -2.36 26.80
CA LYS A 374 25.97 -0.97 26.45
C LYS A 374 24.66 -0.79 25.68
N ILE A 375 24.32 -1.71 24.77
CA ILE A 375 22.99 -1.77 24.12
C ILE A 375 21.90 -1.88 25.19
N ASN A 376 22.08 -2.73 26.20
CA ASN A 376 21.13 -2.88 27.29
C ASN A 376 21.02 -1.61 28.14
N TRP A 377 22.13 -0.93 28.43
CA TRP A 377 22.11 0.37 29.12
C TRP A 377 21.35 1.43 28.32
N GLY A 378 21.58 1.54 27.02
CA GLY A 378 20.84 2.45 26.14
C GLY A 378 19.33 2.17 26.14
N LYS A 379 18.93 0.90 25.97
CA LYS A 379 17.51 0.49 26.09
C LYS A 379 16.93 0.90 27.43
N ALA A 380 17.67 0.63 28.51
CA ALA A 380 17.23 0.92 29.86
C ALA A 380 17.10 2.43 30.10
N ALA A 381 17.98 3.26 29.55
CA ALA A 381 17.89 4.71 29.63
C ALA A 381 16.63 5.25 28.93
N PHE A 382 16.28 4.75 27.74
CA PHE A 382 15.04 5.15 27.07
C PHE A 382 13.77 4.70 27.82
N VAL A 383 13.79 3.50 28.38
CA VAL A 383 12.65 2.93 29.11
C VAL A 383 12.47 3.58 30.49
N LYS A 384 13.55 3.76 31.26
CA LYS A 384 13.50 4.19 32.66
C LYS A 384 13.83 5.67 32.88
N ARG A 385 14.45 6.32 31.88
CA ARG A 385 14.74 7.76 31.88
C ARG A 385 15.72 8.23 32.95
N TYR A 386 16.75 7.43 33.25
CA TYR A 386 17.87 7.84 34.08
C TYR A 386 19.18 7.15 33.65
N GLY A 387 20.31 7.61 34.19
CA GLY A 387 21.63 7.01 34.00
C GLY A 387 22.76 7.94 34.46
N ASP A 388 23.98 7.44 34.45
CA ASP A 388 25.20 8.21 34.72
C ASP A 388 25.71 8.91 33.44
N CYS A 389 26.87 9.58 33.55
CA CYS A 389 27.42 10.39 32.47
C CYS A 389 27.70 9.62 31.18
N LEU A 390 28.11 8.35 31.31
CA LEU A 390 28.27 7.45 30.16
C LEU A 390 26.92 7.17 29.50
N ILE A 391 25.92 6.75 30.29
CA ILE A 391 24.61 6.34 29.77
C ILE A 391 23.86 7.50 29.13
N MET A 392 23.97 8.69 29.71
CA MET A 392 23.37 9.89 29.14
C MET A 392 24.06 10.27 27.82
N SER A 393 25.39 10.20 27.76
CA SER A 393 26.15 10.42 26.52
C SER A 393 25.81 9.39 25.44
N LEU A 394 25.66 8.11 25.81
CA LEU A 394 25.20 7.04 24.92
C LEU A 394 23.80 7.30 24.36
N THR A 395 22.90 7.80 25.20
CA THR A 395 21.52 8.10 24.79
C THR A 395 21.49 9.25 23.79
N TYR A 396 22.20 10.34 24.08
CA TYR A 396 22.26 11.50 23.18
C TYR A 396 22.95 11.17 21.85
N GLU A 397 24.01 10.37 21.91
CA GLU A 397 24.73 9.88 20.75
C GLU A 397 23.83 9.04 19.82
N THR A 398 23.09 8.10 20.39
CA THR A 398 22.15 7.24 19.65
C THR A 398 21.09 8.09 18.94
N LEU A 399 20.50 9.06 19.64
CA LEU A 399 19.53 9.99 19.05
C LEU A 399 20.14 10.84 17.93
N CYS A 400 21.34 11.38 18.13
CA CYS A 400 22.03 12.20 17.14
C CYS A 400 22.31 11.42 15.86
N ARG A 401 22.72 10.15 15.97
CA ARG A 401 22.93 9.31 14.77
C ARG A 401 21.64 8.99 14.05
N HIS A 402 20.54 8.75 14.76
CA HIS A 402 19.22 8.62 14.13
C HIS A 402 18.80 9.91 13.42
N ALA A 403 19.19 11.06 13.97
CA ALA A 403 19.02 12.36 13.34
C ALA A 403 20.02 12.65 12.21
N GLY A 404 20.85 11.69 11.80
CA GLY A 404 21.82 11.84 10.72
C GLY A 404 22.99 12.77 11.03
N LEU A 405 23.27 12.99 12.32
CA LEU A 405 24.40 13.79 12.78
C LEU A 405 25.63 12.90 12.98
N THR A 406 26.80 13.47 12.70
CA THR A 406 28.06 12.85 13.09
C THR A 406 28.33 13.24 14.54
N VAL A 407 28.47 12.24 15.41
CA VAL A 407 28.70 12.42 16.85
C VAL A 407 29.62 11.31 17.34
N ASP A 408 30.38 11.57 18.41
CA ASP A 408 31.10 10.55 19.17
C ASP A 408 31.06 10.87 20.67
N ILE A 409 31.43 9.88 21.49
CA ILE A 409 31.62 10.02 22.93
C ILE A 409 33.10 10.32 23.22
N VAL A 410 33.31 11.18 24.20
CA VAL A 410 34.63 11.52 24.72
C VAL A 410 34.62 11.26 26.23
N GLU A 411 35.72 10.73 26.72
CA GLU A 411 36.01 10.48 28.13
C GLU A 411 37.18 11.38 28.53
N ASN A 412 37.14 11.97 29.73
CA ASN A 412 38.34 12.60 30.28
C ASN A 412 39.33 11.54 30.81
N ASP A 413 40.57 11.94 31.06
CA ASP A 413 41.60 11.05 31.63
C ASP A 413 41.43 10.78 33.14
N GLY A 414 40.34 11.25 33.74
CA GLY A 414 40.02 11.06 35.16
C GLY A 414 40.69 12.06 36.11
N SER A 415 41.53 13.00 35.64
CA SER A 415 42.26 13.93 36.51
C SER A 415 41.37 14.95 37.25
N ALA A 416 40.11 15.10 36.83
CA ALA A 416 39.12 16.02 37.40
C ALA A 416 37.80 15.31 37.76
N GLY A 417 37.86 14.00 38.01
CA GLY A 417 36.69 13.13 38.19
C GLY A 417 36.24 12.52 36.86
N HIS A 418 36.00 11.21 36.85
CA HIS A 418 35.66 10.45 35.65
C HIS A 418 34.37 10.96 34.99
N HIS A 419 34.44 11.40 33.73
CA HIS A 419 33.30 12.00 33.03
C HIS A 419 33.26 11.66 31.55
N PHE A 420 32.04 11.51 31.02
CA PHE A 420 31.77 11.31 29.60
C PHE A 420 30.87 12.41 29.04
N TRP A 421 31.17 12.85 27.82
CA TRP A 421 30.36 13.78 27.05
C TRP A 421 30.38 13.43 25.56
N ASN A 422 29.75 14.26 24.73
CA ASN A 422 29.72 14.07 23.29
C ASN A 422 30.45 15.18 22.52
N VAL A 423 30.96 14.83 21.35
CA VAL A 423 31.37 15.79 20.32
C VAL A 423 30.50 15.60 19.08
N VAL A 424 29.87 16.67 18.61
CA VAL A 424 28.97 16.67 17.45
C VAL A 424 29.61 17.47 16.33
N ARG A 425 29.60 16.94 15.11
CA ARG A 425 30.04 17.67 13.92
C ARG A 425 28.86 18.39 13.29
N ILE A 426 28.98 19.71 13.14
CA ILE A 426 27.99 20.59 12.50
C ILE A 426 28.73 21.44 11.48
N GLY A 427 28.24 21.50 10.23
CA GLY A 427 28.84 22.36 9.20
C GLY A 427 30.33 22.09 8.93
N GLY A 428 30.80 20.86 9.16
CA GLY A 428 32.19 20.45 8.96
C GLY A 428 33.09 20.53 10.21
N SER A 429 32.63 21.19 11.27
CA SER A 429 33.38 21.48 12.50
C SER A 429 32.87 20.69 13.70
N TYR A 430 33.75 20.30 14.63
CA TYR A 430 33.37 19.55 15.84
C TYR A 430 33.15 20.48 17.03
N TYR A 431 32.09 20.22 17.79
CA TYR A 431 31.68 20.98 18.96
C TYR A 431 31.35 20.07 20.14
N TYR A 432 31.58 20.58 21.35
CA TYR A 432 31.25 19.93 22.60
C TYR A 432 29.74 19.97 22.89
N ALA A 433 29.18 18.85 23.36
CA ALA A 433 27.81 18.76 23.86
C ALA A 433 27.75 17.84 25.08
N ASP A 434 27.35 18.36 26.24
CA ASP A 434 27.25 17.58 27.48
C ASP A 434 25.85 17.64 28.09
N VAL A 435 25.10 16.57 27.90
CA VAL A 435 23.70 16.47 28.36
C VAL A 435 23.57 16.31 29.87
N ASN A 436 24.64 15.90 30.56
CA ASN A 436 24.63 15.76 32.02
C ASN A 436 24.51 17.14 32.67
N GLN A 437 25.31 18.08 32.19
CA GLN A 437 25.29 19.46 32.67
C GLN A 437 23.94 20.14 32.47
N PHE A 438 23.27 19.88 31.34
CA PHE A 438 21.89 20.35 31.16
C PHE A 438 20.97 19.72 32.20
N THR A 439 21.07 18.41 32.42
CA THR A 439 20.16 17.65 33.31
C THR A 439 20.29 18.09 34.76
N GLU A 440 21.52 18.25 35.24
CA GLU A 440 21.79 18.72 36.60
C GLU A 440 21.32 20.16 36.80
N SER A 441 21.50 21.02 35.79
CA SER A 441 20.96 22.39 35.81
C SER A 441 19.42 22.44 35.65
N TRP A 442 18.83 21.51 34.91
CA TRP A 442 17.38 21.43 34.72
C TRP A 442 16.66 21.00 36.01
N LYS A 443 17.33 20.24 36.88
CA LYS A 443 16.82 19.96 38.24
C LYS A 443 16.61 21.23 39.07
N SER A 444 17.32 22.33 38.77
CA SER A 444 17.08 23.65 39.38
C SER A 444 16.10 24.53 38.61
N GLY A 445 15.41 23.97 37.60
CA GLY A 445 14.31 24.62 36.85
C GLY A 445 14.74 25.42 35.62
N ASN A 446 16.04 25.52 35.34
CA ASN A 446 16.57 26.35 34.26
C ASN A 446 17.19 25.50 33.13
N ALA A 447 16.85 25.85 31.88
CA ALA A 447 17.50 25.23 30.72
C ALA A 447 18.94 25.75 30.58
N ASN A 448 19.93 24.87 30.67
CA ASN A 448 21.34 25.25 30.54
C ASN A 448 21.91 24.82 29.19
N TYR A 449 21.94 25.74 28.23
CA TYR A 449 22.63 25.55 26.95
C TYR A 449 24.11 25.93 26.98
N GLY A 450 24.63 26.28 28.17
CA GLY A 450 26.02 26.67 28.39
C GLY A 450 27.04 25.58 28.03
N PHE A 451 26.58 24.34 27.83
CA PHE A 451 27.40 23.19 27.45
C PHE A 451 26.95 22.56 26.11
N PHE A 452 26.16 23.28 25.32
CA PHE A 452 25.71 22.88 23.99
C PHE A 452 26.52 23.58 22.88
N LEU A 453 27.04 22.78 21.95
CA LEU A 453 27.91 23.18 20.84
C LEU A 453 29.06 24.14 21.25
N ARG A 454 29.73 23.89 22.37
CA ARG A 454 30.88 24.73 22.79
C ARG A 454 32.15 24.40 21.99
N GLY A 455 32.98 25.41 21.76
CA GLY A 455 34.25 25.27 21.06
C GLY A 455 35.48 25.27 21.98
N THR A 456 36.66 25.41 21.40
CA THR A 456 37.97 25.25 22.04
C THR A 456 38.18 26.08 23.32
N ARG A 457 37.65 27.30 23.39
CA ARG A 457 37.81 28.19 24.57
C ARG A 457 37.28 27.57 25.86
N TYR A 458 36.19 26.81 25.79
CA TYR A 458 35.64 26.09 26.93
C TYR A 458 36.55 24.94 27.37
N CYS A 459 37.04 24.15 26.42
CA CYS A 459 37.95 23.04 26.72
C CYS A 459 39.25 23.53 27.39
N TYR A 460 39.76 24.71 27.02
CA TYR A 460 40.91 25.34 27.68
C TYR A 460 40.56 25.89 29.08
N GLN A 461 39.42 26.58 29.22
CA GLN A 461 39.01 27.21 30.48
C GLN A 461 38.80 26.21 31.64
N TYR A 462 38.38 24.99 31.32
CA TYR A 462 38.06 23.95 32.31
C TYR A 462 39.10 22.81 32.35
N GLY A 463 40.30 23.00 31.79
CA GLY A 463 41.38 22.00 31.82
C GLY A 463 41.06 20.71 31.05
N LEU A 464 40.02 20.71 30.21
CA LEU A 464 39.61 19.57 29.40
C LEU A 464 40.53 19.37 28.18
N TYR A 465 41.28 20.40 27.78
CA TYR A 465 42.20 20.32 26.64
C TYR A 465 43.51 19.59 26.96
N SER A 466 43.96 19.61 28.22
CA SER A 466 45.14 18.85 28.67
C SER A 466 44.84 17.37 28.97
N THR A 467 43.56 17.03 29.13
CA THR A 467 43.05 15.70 29.55
C THR A 467 42.36 14.94 28.41
N VAL A 468 41.97 15.65 27.34
CA VAL A 468 41.77 15.04 26.03
C VAL A 468 43.16 14.63 25.55
N LYS A 469 43.52 13.34 25.68
CA LYS A 469 44.81 12.76 25.25
C LYS A 469 45.33 13.52 24.03
N GLN A 470 46.63 13.86 23.99
CA GLN A 470 47.30 14.48 22.83
C GLN A 470 47.03 13.76 21.48
N ASN A 471 46.42 12.57 21.51
CA ASN A 471 45.94 11.75 20.40
C ASN A 471 44.42 11.79 20.15
N SER A 472 43.69 12.79 20.63
CA SER A 472 42.26 12.90 20.29
C SER A 472 42.09 13.13 18.80
N LYS A 473 41.38 12.20 18.15
CA LYS A 473 41.08 12.23 16.72
C LYS A 473 40.24 13.45 16.29
N TYR A 474 39.69 14.23 17.23
CA TYR A 474 38.74 15.31 16.94
C TYR A 474 39.30 16.70 17.27
N LYS A 475 39.64 17.48 16.23
CA LYS A 475 39.97 18.91 16.37
C LYS A 475 38.69 19.71 16.60
N ILE A 476 38.48 20.16 17.84
CA ILE A 476 37.33 20.98 18.24
C ILE A 476 37.43 22.37 17.58
N ALA A 477 36.30 22.92 17.13
CA ALA A 477 36.23 24.23 16.48
C ALA A 477 36.26 25.38 17.48
N LYS A 478 36.54 26.60 17.00
CA LYS A 478 36.37 27.82 17.81
C LYS A 478 34.90 27.94 18.25
N SER A 479 34.67 28.49 19.43
CA SER A 479 33.32 28.64 20.00
C SER A 479 32.38 29.30 18.99
N VAL A 480 31.21 28.69 18.76
CA VAL A 480 30.11 29.36 18.05
C VAL A 480 29.58 30.50 18.91
N SER A 481 29.30 31.64 18.29
CA SER A 481 28.71 32.78 18.97
C SER A 481 27.25 32.47 19.34
N ALA A 482 26.68 33.22 20.29
CA ALA A 482 25.26 33.09 20.59
C ALA A 482 24.35 33.37 19.38
N ALA A 483 24.84 34.17 18.41
CA ALA A 483 24.14 34.47 17.17
C ALA A 483 24.15 33.30 16.16
N ASP A 484 25.19 32.45 16.18
CA ASP A 484 25.29 31.26 15.32
C ASP A 484 24.43 30.08 15.82
N CYS A 485 23.92 30.20 17.05
CA CYS A 485 23.00 29.28 17.70
C CYS A 485 21.66 29.99 17.95
N PRO A 486 20.81 30.20 16.92
CA PRO A 486 19.59 30.99 17.07
C PRO A 486 18.71 30.45 18.21
N GLY A 487 18.61 31.22 19.29
CA GLY A 487 17.78 30.95 20.46
C GLY A 487 18.50 30.42 21.71
N ILE A 488 19.75 30.81 22.00
CA ILE A 488 20.21 30.89 23.40
C ILE A 488 19.31 31.87 24.16
#